data_AF-A0A260ZJ34-F1
#
_entry.id   AF-A0A260ZJ34-F1
#
_cell.length_a   1.000
_cell.length_b   1.000
_cell.length_c   1.000
_cell.angle_alpha   90.00
_cell.angle_beta   90.00
_cell.angle_gamma   90.00
#
_symmetry.space_group_name_H-M   'P 1'
#
loop_
_entity.id
_entity.type
_entity.pdbx_description
1 polymer ?
#
loop_
_entity_poly.entity_id
_entity_poly.type
_entity_poly.pdbx_seq_one_letter_code
_entity_poly.pdbx_strand_id
1 'polypeptide(L)'
;MASLDLLLERLVTNCSIYDEMPHSFDDTLIDKLVDSIEFEESSITVVRNFVRGIDFESRCIPIQIIIRLLDAAIVKKRFRDDDLLLEFVQKSEDLLPQSRPPKLLDDLFRLYQRPEVFAIRKPDAWLTVIRWAINQIDDDSTSVFLRRQYQSFICQVPPADARRLLIISGAVEMFIRRTRRGQQSNFILDVVTRILDKYSNELEVEELMSYVESIRNSSRIGENSLRLLAKLRELHSTLKIPLTPGSWQCESNRVDLICFLLEMNQNPRDRVIAINDEVNEQFVENIDQLVDLLIYSPAVKLHHKTKILHRMSNKQLKTFLEQLNVEVKVENKIRITEVSKLLPKLASHVTIQQVATLFEALDVRVLESSSLLQELSRVYGPDIFSRPEFSNFKNRLRARLTDMIRTSALESEWEQTDTALEIAYIFPCFLPENEDLQALSRSNRNSPYVMSMVLKLMRDHYGGIPDDLLRYYILESADPAPQLVCMHYLSTPMIFGSLSREEIVEYLESGLSDNGMDMRQETLKFAETAMAKPNLKDAVITVLTEYKNDRWIGRYVRRLLCEEHIQQENESVVIVREMLASLNVHGNDEDIKDCY
;
A
#
# COMPACT_ATOMS: atom_id res chain seq x y z
N MET A 1 -24.39 -36.54 10.56
CA MET A 1 -23.77 -35.34 9.94
C MET A 1 -23.41 -35.71 8.51
N ALA A 2 -23.80 -34.90 7.51
CA ALA A 2 -23.39 -35.17 6.13
C ALA A 2 -21.87 -35.00 6.00
N SER A 3 -21.21 -35.95 5.33
CA SER A 3 -19.78 -35.91 5.05
C SER A 3 -19.48 -34.87 3.96
N LEU A 4 -18.28 -34.28 4.00
CA LEU A 4 -17.89 -33.15 3.15
C LEU A 4 -17.95 -33.48 1.65
N ASP A 5 -17.57 -34.69 1.27
CA ASP A 5 -17.65 -35.24 -0.09
C ASP A 5 -19.09 -35.15 -0.67
N LEU A 6 -20.09 -35.61 0.08
CA LEU A 6 -21.50 -35.55 -0.34
C LEU A 6 -22.00 -34.10 -0.47
N LEU A 7 -21.49 -33.20 0.37
CA LEU A 7 -21.85 -31.78 0.32
C LEU A 7 -21.23 -31.08 -0.89
N LEU A 8 -19.99 -31.42 -1.27
CA LEU A 8 -19.34 -30.89 -2.47
C LEU A 8 -20.05 -31.35 -3.76
N GLU A 9 -20.43 -32.62 -3.85
CA GLU A 9 -21.24 -33.15 -4.97
C GLU A 9 -22.56 -32.41 -5.13
N ARG A 10 -23.27 -32.17 -4.01
CA ARG A 10 -24.50 -31.38 -4.01
C ARG A 10 -24.27 -29.94 -4.42
N LEU A 11 -23.19 -29.32 -3.95
CA LEU A 11 -22.86 -27.93 -4.29
C LEU A 11 -22.63 -27.78 -5.80
N VAL A 12 -21.74 -28.59 -6.38
CA VAL A 12 -21.44 -28.52 -7.82
C VAL A 12 -22.68 -28.81 -8.66
N THR A 13 -23.50 -29.78 -8.25
CA THR A 13 -24.77 -30.10 -8.93
C THR A 13 -25.76 -28.93 -8.89
N ASN A 14 -25.97 -28.31 -7.72
CA ASN A 14 -26.85 -27.15 -7.57
C ASN A 14 -26.33 -25.94 -8.33
N CYS A 15 -25.01 -25.79 -8.45
CA CYS A 15 -24.39 -24.70 -9.20
C CYS A 15 -24.44 -24.88 -10.73
N SER A 16 -24.81 -26.07 -11.24
CA SER A 16 -24.70 -26.42 -12.66
C SER A 16 -25.49 -25.53 -13.64
N ILE A 17 -26.47 -24.78 -13.13
CA ILE A 17 -27.35 -23.91 -13.94
C ILE A 17 -26.83 -22.47 -14.09
N TYR A 18 -25.79 -22.06 -13.33
CA TYR A 18 -25.38 -20.66 -13.22
C TYR A 18 -24.13 -20.31 -14.03
N ASP A 19 -24.21 -19.26 -14.84
CA ASP A 19 -23.02 -18.59 -15.42
C ASP A 19 -22.41 -17.56 -14.47
N GLU A 20 -23.25 -16.92 -13.65
CA GLU A 20 -22.87 -16.00 -12.58
C GLU A 20 -23.63 -16.36 -11.31
N MET A 21 -23.01 -16.18 -10.14
CA MET A 21 -23.68 -16.44 -8.87
C MET A 21 -24.84 -15.46 -8.64
N PRO A 22 -25.96 -15.88 -8.02
CA PRO A 22 -27.05 -14.98 -7.64
C PRO A 22 -26.55 -13.83 -6.75
N HIS A 23 -27.16 -12.64 -6.85
CA HIS A 23 -26.78 -11.49 -6.01
C HIS A 23 -26.93 -11.74 -4.49
N SER A 24 -27.77 -12.70 -4.10
CA SER A 24 -27.95 -13.12 -2.70
C SER A 24 -26.84 -14.04 -2.21
N PHE A 25 -25.96 -14.51 -3.08
CA PHE A 25 -24.88 -15.42 -2.75
C PHE A 25 -23.62 -14.65 -2.30
N ASP A 26 -23.09 -14.97 -1.12
CA ASP A 26 -21.81 -14.45 -0.66
C ASP A 26 -20.66 -15.16 -1.40
N ASP A 27 -20.15 -14.50 -2.44
CA ASP A 27 -19.02 -14.96 -3.25
C ASP A 27 -17.76 -15.28 -2.41
N THR A 28 -17.59 -14.68 -1.22
CA THR A 28 -16.42 -14.95 -0.36
C THR A 28 -16.43 -16.36 0.23
N LEU A 29 -17.58 -17.04 0.22
CA LEU A 29 -17.70 -18.42 0.73
C LEU A 29 -16.88 -19.41 -0.10
N ILE A 30 -16.72 -19.18 -1.41
CA ILE A 30 -15.88 -20.04 -2.26
C ILE A 30 -14.40 -19.92 -1.83
N ASP A 31 -13.93 -18.70 -1.58
CA ASP A 31 -12.55 -18.47 -1.15
C ASP A 31 -12.31 -19.09 0.25
N LYS A 32 -13.24 -18.88 1.19
CA LYS A 32 -13.19 -19.50 2.53
C LYS A 32 -13.20 -21.03 2.48
N LEU A 33 -13.97 -21.61 1.56
CA LEU A 33 -13.98 -23.07 1.36
C LEU A 33 -12.61 -23.58 0.90
N VAL A 34 -12.03 -22.93 -0.12
CA VAL A 34 -10.71 -23.28 -0.66
C VAL A 34 -9.61 -23.19 0.40
N ASP A 35 -9.67 -22.17 1.25
CA ASP A 35 -8.69 -21.98 2.31
C ASP A 35 -8.83 -23.05 3.41
N SER A 36 -10.06 -23.28 3.88
CA SER A 36 -10.36 -24.17 5.02
C SER A 36 -10.31 -25.67 4.67
N ILE A 37 -10.57 -26.07 3.41
CA ILE A 37 -10.80 -27.47 3.07
C ILE A 37 -9.60 -28.39 3.37
N GLU A 38 -9.78 -29.34 4.28
CA GLU A 38 -8.83 -30.43 4.48
C GLU A 38 -9.21 -31.60 3.56
N PHE A 39 -8.29 -31.94 2.65
CA PHE A 39 -8.49 -32.99 1.66
C PHE A 39 -8.15 -34.37 2.23
N GLU A 40 -9.20 -35.11 2.61
CA GLU A 40 -9.18 -36.55 2.87
C GLU A 40 -9.29 -37.36 1.57
N GLU A 41 -9.04 -38.67 1.60
CA GLU A 41 -9.06 -39.51 0.39
C GLU A 41 -10.44 -39.52 -0.31
N SER A 42 -11.53 -39.44 0.47
CA SER A 42 -12.90 -39.36 -0.05
C SER A 42 -13.14 -38.06 -0.83
N SER A 43 -12.79 -36.90 -0.27
CA SER A 43 -12.96 -35.60 -0.94
C SER A 43 -12.03 -35.45 -2.14
N ILE A 44 -10.82 -36.02 -2.11
CA ILE A 44 -9.94 -36.07 -3.30
C ILE A 44 -10.52 -36.96 -4.40
N THR A 45 -11.16 -38.08 -4.04
CA THR A 45 -11.83 -38.94 -5.02
C THR A 45 -12.96 -38.18 -5.74
N VAL A 46 -13.72 -37.36 -5.01
CA VAL A 46 -14.73 -36.47 -5.60
C VAL A 46 -14.10 -35.46 -6.55
N VAL A 47 -12.99 -34.81 -6.18
CA VAL A 47 -12.27 -33.88 -7.08
C VAL A 47 -11.82 -34.60 -8.35
N ARG A 48 -11.24 -35.81 -8.26
CA ARG A 48 -10.86 -36.61 -9.44
C ARG A 48 -12.06 -36.91 -10.34
N ASN A 49 -13.21 -37.22 -9.77
CA ASN A 49 -14.43 -37.49 -10.52
C ASN A 49 -14.95 -36.23 -11.24
N PHE A 50 -14.94 -35.08 -10.57
CA PHE A 50 -15.27 -33.80 -11.22
C PHE A 50 -14.35 -33.48 -12.39
N VAL A 51 -13.04 -33.63 -12.20
CA VAL A 51 -12.03 -33.37 -13.24
C VAL A 51 -12.23 -34.28 -14.46
N ARG A 52 -12.63 -35.56 -14.27
CA ARG A 52 -12.94 -36.48 -15.37
C ARG A 52 -14.24 -36.16 -16.09
N GLY A 53 -15.26 -35.74 -15.34
CA GLY A 53 -16.62 -35.57 -15.82
C GLY A 53 -16.99 -34.14 -16.24
N ILE A 54 -16.07 -33.18 -16.13
CA ILE A 54 -16.34 -31.78 -16.45
C ILE A 54 -16.62 -31.59 -17.95
N ASP A 55 -17.67 -30.83 -18.23
CA ASP A 55 -18.00 -30.35 -19.57
C ASP A 55 -17.65 -28.87 -19.67
N PHE A 56 -16.68 -28.52 -20.51
CA PHE A 56 -16.22 -27.14 -20.70
C PHE A 56 -17.15 -26.30 -21.58
N GLU A 57 -18.17 -26.91 -22.21
CA GLU A 57 -19.25 -26.18 -22.86
C GLU A 57 -20.35 -25.76 -21.86
N SER A 58 -20.36 -26.34 -20.66
CA SER A 58 -21.36 -26.06 -19.62
C SER A 58 -21.25 -24.65 -19.03
N ARG A 59 -22.10 -24.38 -18.02
CA ARG A 59 -22.17 -23.08 -17.34
C ARG A 59 -20.89 -22.76 -16.56
N CYS A 60 -20.59 -21.48 -16.35
CA CYS A 60 -19.27 -21.05 -15.88
C CYS A 60 -18.97 -21.37 -14.41
N ILE A 61 -19.95 -21.27 -13.51
CA ILE A 61 -19.74 -21.48 -12.06
C ILE A 61 -19.25 -22.88 -11.68
N PRO A 62 -19.84 -24.00 -12.15
CA PRO A 62 -19.35 -25.33 -11.80
C PRO A 62 -17.89 -25.53 -12.24
N ILE A 63 -17.54 -25.03 -13.43
CA ILE A 63 -16.16 -25.07 -13.94
C ILE A 63 -15.22 -24.31 -13.00
N GLN A 64 -15.62 -23.11 -12.58
CA GLN A 64 -14.84 -22.28 -11.67
C GLN A 64 -14.59 -22.97 -10.31
N ILE A 65 -15.62 -23.57 -9.72
CA ILE A 65 -15.50 -24.31 -8.46
C ILE A 65 -14.53 -25.50 -8.63
N ILE A 66 -14.64 -26.25 -9.73
CA ILE A 66 -13.78 -27.40 -10.00
C ILE A 66 -12.31 -26.97 -10.18
N ILE A 67 -12.04 -25.89 -10.94
CA ILE A 67 -10.69 -25.32 -11.11
C ILE A 67 -10.10 -24.96 -9.74
N ARG A 68 -10.88 -24.27 -8.89
CA ARG A 68 -10.43 -23.83 -7.57
C ARG A 68 -10.18 -24.98 -6.59
N LEU A 69 -11.05 -26.00 -6.60
CA LEU A 69 -10.85 -27.21 -5.79
C LEU A 69 -9.62 -28.01 -6.25
N LEU A 70 -9.42 -28.12 -7.56
CA LEU A 70 -8.23 -28.76 -8.13
C LEU A 70 -6.96 -28.00 -7.74
N ASP A 71 -6.94 -26.67 -7.90
CA ASP A 71 -5.82 -25.82 -7.49
C ASP A 71 -5.49 -26.00 -5.99
N ALA A 72 -6.51 -25.96 -5.13
CA ALA A 72 -6.37 -26.18 -3.69
C ALA A 72 -5.77 -27.57 -3.37
N ALA A 73 -6.22 -28.62 -4.08
CA ALA A 73 -5.74 -29.98 -3.89
C ALA A 73 -4.27 -30.15 -4.34
N ILE A 74 -3.86 -29.45 -5.40
CA ILE A 74 -2.47 -29.40 -5.87
C ILE A 74 -1.58 -28.67 -4.85
N VAL A 75 -2.00 -27.48 -4.39
CA VAL A 75 -1.26 -26.67 -3.39
C VAL A 75 -1.05 -27.47 -2.10
N LYS A 76 -2.08 -28.19 -1.65
CA LYS A 76 -2.01 -29.05 -0.45
C LYS A 76 -1.28 -30.39 -0.70
N LYS A 77 -0.73 -30.62 -1.90
CA LYS A 77 0.01 -31.83 -2.34
C LYS A 77 -0.78 -33.13 -2.21
N ARG A 78 -2.10 -33.03 -2.35
CA ARG A 78 -3.06 -34.15 -2.23
C ARG A 78 -3.52 -34.69 -3.57
N PHE A 79 -3.46 -33.88 -4.63
CA PHE A 79 -3.70 -34.34 -6.00
C PHE A 79 -2.40 -34.92 -6.60
N ARG A 80 -2.43 -36.19 -7.03
CA ARG A 80 -1.27 -36.91 -7.62
C ARG A 80 -1.75 -37.81 -8.77
N ASP A 81 -2.13 -37.20 -9.88
CA ASP A 81 -2.60 -37.88 -11.09
C ASP A 81 -2.25 -37.01 -12.31
N ASP A 82 -1.04 -37.18 -12.83
CA ASP A 82 -0.50 -36.32 -13.89
C ASP A 82 -1.23 -36.53 -15.22
N ASP A 83 -1.64 -37.76 -15.53
CA ASP A 83 -2.38 -38.05 -16.77
C ASP A 83 -3.74 -37.36 -16.76
N LEU A 84 -4.46 -37.44 -15.62
CA LEU A 84 -5.74 -36.77 -15.47
C LEU A 84 -5.61 -35.23 -15.50
N LEU A 85 -4.57 -34.70 -14.86
CA LEU A 85 -4.28 -33.27 -14.89
C LEU A 85 -3.96 -32.81 -16.31
N LEU A 86 -3.18 -33.59 -17.07
CA LEU A 86 -2.84 -33.27 -18.46
C LEU A 86 -4.09 -33.22 -19.34
N GLU A 87 -4.97 -34.21 -19.22
CA GLU A 87 -6.24 -34.27 -19.95
C GLU A 87 -7.13 -33.07 -19.61
N PHE A 88 -7.25 -32.73 -18.33
CA PHE A 88 -8.02 -31.57 -17.88
C PHE A 88 -7.50 -30.28 -18.50
N VAL A 89 -6.18 -30.05 -18.44
CA VAL A 89 -5.55 -28.86 -19.02
C VAL A 89 -5.77 -28.81 -20.54
N GLN A 90 -5.81 -29.95 -21.24
CA GLN A 90 -6.04 -29.99 -22.70
C GLN A 90 -7.46 -29.57 -23.04
N LYS A 91 -8.43 -30.14 -22.33
CA LYS A 91 -9.84 -29.81 -22.54
C LYS A 91 -10.19 -28.38 -22.10
N SER A 92 -9.53 -27.85 -21.07
CA SER A 92 -9.81 -26.49 -20.59
C SER A 92 -9.40 -25.38 -21.59
N GLU A 93 -8.60 -25.70 -22.61
CA GLU A 93 -8.27 -24.75 -23.68
C GLU A 93 -9.49 -24.36 -24.54
N ASP A 94 -10.52 -25.21 -24.57
CA ASP A 94 -11.77 -24.92 -25.28
C ASP A 94 -12.47 -23.68 -24.70
N LEU A 95 -12.18 -23.30 -23.45
CA LEU A 95 -12.69 -22.07 -22.82
C LEU A 95 -12.12 -20.79 -23.43
N LEU A 96 -10.93 -20.81 -24.02
CA LEU A 96 -10.21 -19.61 -24.49
C LEU A 96 -10.91 -18.86 -25.63
N PRO A 97 -11.38 -19.52 -26.72
CA PRO A 97 -12.08 -18.82 -27.79
C PRO A 97 -13.51 -18.41 -27.41
N GLN A 98 -14.04 -18.90 -26.29
CA GLN A 98 -15.42 -18.65 -25.89
C GLN A 98 -15.55 -17.32 -25.15
N SER A 99 -16.68 -16.62 -25.33
CA SER A 99 -16.99 -15.38 -24.59
C SER A 99 -17.36 -15.70 -23.14
N ARG A 100 -16.36 -16.01 -22.31
CA ARG A 100 -16.52 -16.39 -20.90
C ARG A 100 -16.30 -15.22 -19.93
N PRO A 101 -16.89 -15.26 -18.71
CA PRO A 101 -16.66 -14.24 -17.71
C PRO A 101 -15.18 -14.09 -17.34
N PRO A 102 -14.68 -12.85 -17.11
CA PRO A 102 -13.29 -12.60 -16.75
C PRO A 102 -12.80 -13.40 -15.52
N LYS A 103 -13.68 -13.65 -14.54
CA LYS A 103 -13.35 -14.38 -13.31
C LYS A 103 -12.93 -15.83 -13.58
N LEU A 104 -13.58 -16.49 -14.55
CA LEU A 104 -13.24 -17.87 -14.94
C LEU A 104 -11.86 -17.94 -15.58
N LEU A 105 -11.55 -17.01 -16.49
CA LEU A 105 -10.23 -16.93 -17.14
C LEU A 105 -9.13 -16.58 -16.13
N ASP A 106 -9.42 -15.74 -15.14
CA ASP A 106 -8.47 -15.44 -14.06
C ASP A 106 -8.13 -16.70 -13.25
N ASP A 107 -9.12 -17.49 -12.84
CA ASP A 107 -8.90 -18.74 -12.11
C ASP A 107 -8.17 -19.80 -12.98
N LEU A 108 -8.52 -19.90 -14.27
CA LEU A 108 -7.85 -20.81 -15.20
C LEU A 108 -6.36 -20.46 -15.36
N PHE A 109 -6.03 -19.19 -15.57
CA PHE A 109 -4.64 -18.77 -15.72
C PHE A 109 -3.85 -18.84 -14.41
N ARG A 110 -4.50 -18.69 -13.24
CA ARG A 110 -3.86 -18.98 -11.95
C ARG A 110 -3.47 -20.45 -11.84
N LEU A 111 -4.34 -21.37 -12.28
CA LEU A 111 -4.03 -22.79 -12.33
C LEU A 111 -2.86 -23.08 -13.30
N TYR A 112 -2.89 -22.52 -14.51
CA TYR A 112 -1.80 -22.68 -15.49
C TYR A 112 -0.45 -22.09 -15.04
N GLN A 113 -0.48 -21.16 -14.07
CA GLN A 113 0.72 -20.57 -13.46
C GLN A 113 1.36 -21.43 -12.37
N ARG A 114 0.72 -22.54 -11.96
CA ARG A 114 1.32 -23.46 -11.02
C ARG A 114 2.48 -24.19 -11.68
N PRO A 115 3.68 -24.23 -11.07
CA PRO A 115 4.82 -24.94 -11.65
C PRO A 115 4.53 -26.39 -11.99
N GLU A 116 3.76 -27.10 -11.15
CA GLU A 116 3.35 -28.48 -11.36
C GLU A 116 2.44 -28.64 -12.58
N VAL A 117 1.50 -27.70 -12.78
CA VAL A 117 0.58 -27.70 -13.93
C VAL A 117 1.29 -27.30 -15.21
N PHE A 118 2.12 -26.25 -15.17
CA PHE A 118 2.84 -25.79 -16.35
C PHE A 118 3.84 -26.84 -16.86
N ALA A 119 4.54 -27.51 -15.93
CA ALA A 119 5.57 -28.52 -16.23
C ALA A 119 5.02 -29.85 -16.76
N ILE A 120 3.70 -30.08 -16.66
CA ILE A 120 3.06 -31.30 -17.18
C ILE A 120 3.16 -31.41 -18.70
N ARG A 121 3.50 -30.30 -19.37
CA ARG A 121 3.68 -30.19 -20.80
C ARG A 121 5.01 -29.53 -21.14
N LYS A 122 5.52 -29.86 -22.31
CA LYS A 122 6.62 -29.11 -22.93
C LYS A 122 6.12 -27.73 -23.38
N PRO A 123 6.98 -26.69 -23.40
CA PRO A 123 6.61 -25.34 -23.85
C PRO A 123 5.88 -25.28 -25.20
N ASP A 124 6.22 -26.17 -26.14
CA ASP A 124 5.56 -26.27 -27.44
C ASP A 124 4.06 -26.56 -27.39
N ALA A 125 3.65 -27.40 -26.45
CA ALA A 125 2.25 -27.76 -26.31
C ALA A 125 1.41 -26.62 -25.72
N TRP A 126 2.03 -25.53 -25.29
CA TRP A 126 1.36 -24.30 -24.84
C TRP A 126 1.20 -23.25 -25.95
N LEU A 127 1.70 -23.50 -27.17
CA LEU A 127 1.76 -22.48 -28.23
C LEU A 127 0.40 -21.84 -28.54
N THR A 128 -0.69 -22.62 -28.54
CA THR A 128 -2.05 -22.12 -28.77
C THR A 128 -2.46 -21.13 -27.69
N VAL A 129 -2.26 -21.50 -26.42
CA VAL A 129 -2.57 -20.66 -25.24
C VAL A 129 -1.70 -19.41 -25.23
N ILE A 130 -0.41 -19.53 -25.54
CA ILE A 130 0.54 -18.41 -25.60
C ILE A 130 0.10 -17.40 -26.67
N ARG A 131 -0.21 -17.85 -27.89
CA ARG A 131 -0.67 -16.97 -28.97
C ARG A 131 -1.98 -16.28 -28.64
N TRP A 132 -2.92 -17.03 -28.06
CA TRP A 132 -4.17 -16.46 -27.59
C TRP A 132 -3.93 -15.38 -26.52
N ALA A 133 -3.10 -15.68 -25.52
CA ALA A 133 -2.77 -14.75 -24.44
C ALA A 133 -2.10 -13.47 -24.95
N ILE A 134 -1.17 -13.57 -25.92
CA ILE A 134 -0.53 -12.41 -26.56
C ILE A 134 -1.58 -11.53 -27.25
N ASN A 135 -2.52 -12.12 -28.00
CA ASN A 135 -3.58 -11.36 -28.65
C ASN A 135 -4.51 -10.67 -27.64
N GLN A 136 -4.84 -11.36 -26.55
CA GLN A 136 -5.69 -10.81 -25.49
C GLN A 136 -5.02 -9.68 -24.70
N ILE A 137 -3.69 -9.69 -24.58
CA ILE A 137 -2.95 -8.56 -23.97
C ILE A 137 -3.12 -7.30 -24.83
N ASP A 138 -3.09 -7.43 -26.16
CA ASP A 138 -3.25 -6.31 -27.10
C ASP A 138 -4.72 -5.92 -27.34
N ASP A 139 -5.70 -6.65 -26.80
CA ASP A 139 -7.12 -6.25 -26.89
C ASP A 139 -7.43 -5.21 -25.80
N ASP A 140 -8.01 -4.06 -26.17
CA ASP A 140 -8.38 -2.99 -25.23
C ASP A 140 -9.51 -3.39 -24.28
N SER A 141 -10.35 -4.36 -24.65
CA SER A 141 -11.46 -4.86 -23.83
C SER A 141 -11.01 -5.71 -22.63
N THR A 142 -9.79 -6.27 -22.67
CA THR A 142 -9.23 -7.06 -21.58
C THR A 142 -9.03 -6.19 -20.34
N SER A 143 -9.26 -6.74 -19.14
CA SER A 143 -9.00 -6.02 -17.89
C SER A 143 -7.51 -5.95 -17.56
N VAL A 144 -7.08 -4.97 -16.76
CA VAL A 144 -5.67 -4.87 -16.31
C VAL A 144 -5.25 -6.10 -15.49
N PHE A 145 -6.17 -6.67 -14.71
CA PHE A 145 -5.92 -7.86 -13.89
C PHE A 145 -5.66 -9.10 -14.76
N LEU A 146 -6.49 -9.34 -15.78
CA LEU A 146 -6.31 -10.47 -16.69
C LEU A 146 -5.01 -10.35 -17.50
N ARG A 147 -4.66 -9.15 -18.00
CA ARG A 147 -3.39 -8.97 -18.71
C ARG A 147 -2.17 -9.35 -17.86
N ARG A 148 -2.22 -9.09 -16.55
CA ARG A 148 -1.16 -9.51 -15.62
C ARG A 148 -1.09 -11.02 -15.47
N GLN A 149 -2.22 -11.72 -15.46
CA GLN A 149 -2.24 -13.19 -15.47
C GLN A 149 -1.64 -13.75 -16.75
N TYR A 150 -2.05 -13.23 -17.90
CA TYR A 150 -1.53 -13.65 -19.20
C TYR A 150 -0.02 -13.44 -19.31
N GLN A 151 0.48 -12.28 -18.87
CA GLN A 151 1.91 -12.01 -18.80
C GLN A 151 2.64 -12.94 -17.83
N SER A 152 2.07 -13.23 -16.66
CA SER A 152 2.70 -14.11 -15.68
C SER A 152 2.81 -15.54 -16.22
N PHE A 153 1.77 -16.02 -16.90
CA PHE A 153 1.77 -17.29 -17.60
C PHE A 153 2.82 -17.34 -18.72
N ILE A 154 2.85 -16.34 -19.62
CA ILE A 154 3.83 -16.25 -20.72
C ILE A 154 5.26 -16.28 -20.17
N CYS A 155 5.53 -15.54 -19.09
CA CYS A 155 6.86 -15.45 -18.48
C CYS A 155 7.35 -16.74 -17.79
N GLN A 156 6.53 -17.79 -17.71
CA GLN A 156 6.99 -19.13 -17.30
C GLN A 156 7.80 -19.83 -18.39
N VAL A 157 7.63 -19.45 -19.66
CA VAL A 157 8.35 -20.03 -20.78
C VAL A 157 9.86 -19.75 -20.64
N PRO A 158 10.72 -20.77 -20.69
CA PRO A 158 12.17 -20.58 -20.63
C PRO A 158 12.68 -19.64 -21.75
N PRO A 159 13.70 -18.80 -21.50
CA PRO A 159 14.23 -17.87 -22.50
C PRO A 159 14.61 -18.52 -23.83
N ALA A 160 15.20 -19.73 -23.80
CA ALA A 160 15.59 -20.48 -24.99
C ALA A 160 14.40 -20.82 -25.91
N ASP A 161 13.21 -21.03 -25.36
CA ASP A 161 11.99 -21.33 -26.13
C ASP A 161 11.23 -20.07 -26.55
N ALA A 162 11.37 -18.97 -25.82
CA ALA A 162 10.58 -17.75 -26.04
C ALA A 162 10.76 -17.17 -27.46
N ARG A 163 11.98 -17.20 -28.00
CA ARG A 163 12.26 -16.77 -29.39
C ARG A 163 11.60 -17.70 -30.40
N ARG A 164 11.76 -19.02 -30.23
CA ARG A 164 11.20 -20.04 -31.12
C ARG A 164 9.67 -20.03 -31.15
N LEU A 165 9.04 -19.70 -30.03
CA LEU A 165 7.59 -19.56 -29.89
C LEU A 165 7.06 -18.16 -30.26
N LEU A 166 7.92 -17.28 -30.80
CA LEU A 166 7.58 -15.91 -31.26
C LEU A 166 7.04 -14.99 -30.15
N ILE A 167 7.35 -15.27 -28.88
CA ILE A 167 6.91 -14.45 -27.74
C ILE A 167 7.60 -13.08 -27.78
N ILE A 168 8.90 -13.07 -28.03
CA ILE A 168 9.72 -11.85 -28.04
C ILE A 168 9.25 -10.93 -29.17
N SER A 169 9.18 -11.44 -30.40
CA SER A 169 8.76 -10.64 -31.56
C SER A 169 7.33 -10.13 -31.42
N GLY A 170 6.41 -10.95 -30.88
CA GLY A 170 5.03 -10.51 -30.59
C GLY A 170 4.97 -9.39 -29.54
N ALA A 171 5.78 -9.47 -28.48
CA ALA A 171 5.87 -8.43 -27.47
C ALA A 171 6.49 -7.13 -28.03
N VAL A 172 7.54 -7.22 -28.85
CA VAL A 172 8.17 -6.06 -29.50
C VAL A 172 7.19 -5.37 -30.44
N GLU A 173 6.49 -6.12 -31.29
CA GLU A 173 5.51 -5.58 -32.22
C GLU A 173 4.37 -4.85 -31.47
N MET A 174 3.85 -5.47 -30.42
CA MET A 174 2.83 -4.88 -29.57
C MET A 174 3.32 -3.60 -28.89
N PHE A 175 4.57 -3.58 -28.40
CA PHE A 175 5.18 -2.40 -27.81
C PHE A 175 5.28 -1.25 -28.81
N ILE A 176 5.78 -1.51 -30.02
CA ILE A 176 5.91 -0.52 -31.10
C ILE A 176 4.53 0.03 -31.47
N ARG A 177 3.51 -0.83 -31.59
CA ARG A 177 2.14 -0.42 -31.93
C ARG A 177 1.55 0.47 -30.83
N ARG A 178 1.68 0.06 -29.58
CA ARG A 178 1.09 0.74 -28.40
C ARG A 178 1.89 1.93 -27.89
N THR A 179 3.02 2.26 -28.50
CA THR A 179 3.76 3.52 -28.26
C THR A 179 3.43 4.61 -29.28
N ARG A 180 2.80 4.27 -30.42
CA ARG A 180 2.41 5.23 -31.47
C ARG A 180 1.33 6.20 -30.97
N ARG A 181 1.39 7.43 -31.49
CA ARG A 181 0.38 8.47 -31.21
C ARG A 181 -1.02 7.98 -31.64
N GLY A 182 -2.00 8.15 -30.75
CA GLY A 182 -3.40 7.75 -30.99
C GLY A 182 -3.75 6.29 -30.65
N GLN A 183 -2.75 5.44 -30.38
CA GLN A 183 -2.96 4.02 -29.99
C GLN A 183 -2.33 3.70 -28.62
N GLN A 184 -1.92 4.74 -27.89
CA GLN A 184 -1.14 4.59 -26.67
C GLN A 184 -1.98 4.04 -25.52
N SER A 185 -1.54 2.91 -24.94
CA SER A 185 -2.12 2.34 -23.72
C SER A 185 -1.02 2.01 -22.72
N ASN A 186 -0.89 2.83 -21.67
CA ASN A 186 0.14 2.63 -20.64
C ASN A 186 -0.05 1.30 -19.88
N PHE A 187 -1.28 0.80 -19.77
CA PHE A 187 -1.55 -0.49 -19.14
C PHE A 187 -1.02 -1.66 -19.97
N ILE A 188 -1.20 -1.62 -21.29
CA ILE A 188 -0.66 -2.65 -22.20
C ILE A 188 0.86 -2.53 -22.22
N LEU A 189 1.40 -1.32 -22.36
CA LEU A 189 2.84 -1.08 -22.34
C LEU A 189 3.51 -1.60 -21.07
N ASP A 190 2.92 -1.42 -19.88
CA ASP A 190 3.48 -1.95 -18.63
C ASP A 190 3.61 -3.49 -18.66
N VAL A 191 2.56 -4.17 -19.13
CA VAL A 191 2.51 -5.63 -19.22
C VAL A 191 3.53 -6.15 -20.25
N VAL A 192 3.57 -5.54 -21.43
CA VAL A 192 4.50 -5.89 -22.50
C VAL A 192 5.95 -5.64 -22.10
N THR A 193 6.23 -4.51 -21.43
CA THR A 193 7.55 -4.22 -20.89
C THR A 193 8.03 -5.30 -19.93
N ARG A 194 7.16 -5.90 -19.11
CA ARG A 194 7.56 -7.02 -18.21
C ARG A 194 7.92 -8.28 -18.98
N ILE A 195 7.21 -8.57 -20.08
CA ILE A 195 7.56 -9.69 -20.98
C ILE A 195 8.94 -9.43 -21.59
N LEU A 196 9.18 -8.23 -22.13
CA LEU A 196 10.46 -7.84 -22.71
C LEU A 196 11.60 -7.83 -21.67
N ASP A 197 11.33 -7.41 -20.43
CA ASP A 197 12.30 -7.41 -19.34
C ASP A 197 12.71 -8.84 -18.93
N LYS A 198 11.76 -9.78 -18.92
CA LYS A 198 12.02 -11.21 -18.69
C LYS A 198 12.96 -11.80 -19.74
N TYR A 199 12.82 -11.38 -21.00
CA TYR A 199 13.58 -11.90 -22.13
C TYR A 199 14.67 -10.94 -22.63
N SER A 200 15.12 -10.00 -21.79
CA SER A 200 16.01 -8.89 -22.19
C SER A 200 17.35 -9.34 -22.80
N ASN A 201 17.86 -10.50 -22.39
CA ASN A 201 19.12 -11.07 -22.90
C ASN A 201 18.99 -11.63 -24.32
N GLU A 202 17.78 -12.02 -24.70
CA GLU A 202 17.51 -12.70 -25.96
C GLU A 202 17.15 -11.72 -27.08
N LEU A 203 17.01 -10.42 -26.80
CA LEU A 203 16.63 -9.39 -27.79
C LEU A 203 17.73 -9.18 -28.83
N GLU A 204 17.34 -9.18 -30.10
CA GLU A 204 18.25 -8.88 -31.23
C GLU A 204 18.42 -7.37 -31.45
N VAL A 205 19.48 -7.00 -32.17
CA VAL A 205 19.83 -5.59 -32.42
C VAL A 205 18.67 -4.80 -33.04
N GLU A 206 17.95 -5.38 -34.00
CA GLU A 206 16.80 -4.72 -34.65
C GLU A 206 15.63 -4.47 -33.67
N GLU A 207 15.38 -5.42 -32.77
CA GLU A 207 14.34 -5.33 -31.74
C GLU A 207 14.71 -4.26 -30.70
N LEU A 208 15.98 -4.21 -30.30
CA LEU A 208 16.51 -3.19 -29.40
C LEU A 208 16.39 -1.78 -30.02
N MET A 209 16.79 -1.62 -31.28
CA MET A 209 16.68 -0.33 -31.97
C MET A 209 15.22 0.10 -32.12
N SER A 210 14.33 -0.83 -32.45
CA SER A 210 12.88 -0.55 -32.53
C SER A 210 12.30 -0.15 -31.18
N TYR A 211 12.76 -0.76 -30.09
CA TYR A 211 12.37 -0.38 -28.73
C TYR A 211 12.82 1.04 -28.39
N VAL A 212 14.09 1.38 -28.64
CA VAL A 212 14.64 2.73 -28.42
C VAL A 212 13.83 3.78 -29.19
N GLU A 213 13.61 3.56 -30.48
CA GLU A 213 12.94 4.53 -31.35
C GLU A 213 11.47 4.71 -30.97
N SER A 214 10.81 3.63 -30.55
CA SER A 214 9.44 3.67 -30.03
C SER A 214 9.32 4.52 -28.77
N ILE A 215 10.29 4.42 -27.86
CA ILE A 215 10.33 5.22 -26.63
C ILE A 215 10.59 6.70 -26.95
N ARG A 216 11.56 7.00 -27.83
CA ARG A 216 11.94 8.37 -28.20
C ARG A 216 10.80 9.15 -28.83
N ASN A 217 10.00 8.48 -29.66
CA ASN A 217 8.86 9.06 -30.37
C ASN A 217 7.55 9.00 -29.56
N SER A 218 7.59 8.52 -28.33
CA SER A 218 6.40 8.48 -27.46
C SER A 218 6.18 9.82 -26.73
N SER A 219 4.93 10.14 -26.43
CA SER A 219 4.54 11.37 -25.73
C SER A 219 4.89 11.37 -24.25
N ARG A 220 4.57 10.30 -23.52
CA ARG A 220 4.98 10.06 -22.13
C ARG A 220 4.93 8.57 -21.90
N ILE A 221 6.03 7.97 -21.44
CA ILE A 221 6.08 6.53 -21.22
C ILE A 221 6.16 6.19 -19.73
N GLY A 222 5.76 4.98 -19.38
CA GLY A 222 5.87 4.47 -18.01
C GLY A 222 7.32 4.28 -17.56
N GLU A 223 7.53 4.42 -16.26
CA GLU A 223 8.85 4.29 -15.62
C GLU A 223 9.51 2.93 -15.91
N ASN A 224 8.74 1.84 -15.89
CA ASN A 224 9.25 0.49 -16.15
C ASN A 224 9.88 0.35 -17.54
N SER A 225 9.33 1.02 -18.55
CA SER A 225 9.89 0.99 -19.91
C SER A 225 11.23 1.71 -19.99
N LEU A 226 11.38 2.83 -19.26
CA LEU A 226 12.65 3.56 -19.19
C LEU A 226 13.70 2.80 -18.38
N ARG A 227 13.30 2.12 -17.29
CA ARG A 227 14.18 1.23 -16.52
C ARG A 227 14.65 0.05 -17.36
N LEU A 228 13.75 -0.57 -18.14
CA LEU A 228 14.14 -1.62 -19.08
C LEU A 228 15.13 -1.08 -20.11
N LEU A 229 14.90 0.10 -20.68
CA LEU A 229 15.85 0.71 -21.61
C LEU A 229 17.24 0.93 -20.99
N ALA A 230 17.30 1.40 -19.74
CA ALA A 230 18.56 1.53 -19.00
C ALA A 230 19.25 0.16 -18.80
N LYS A 231 18.51 -0.88 -18.39
CA LYS A 231 19.01 -2.25 -18.27
C LYS A 231 19.53 -2.80 -19.60
N LEU A 232 18.80 -2.60 -20.69
CA LEU A 232 19.20 -3.05 -22.02
C LEU A 232 20.51 -2.41 -22.46
N ARG A 233 20.77 -1.16 -22.07
CA ARG A 233 22.05 -0.50 -22.33
C ARG A 233 23.23 -1.19 -21.66
N GLU A 234 23.04 -1.66 -20.42
CA GLU A 234 24.06 -2.40 -19.67
C GLU A 234 24.30 -3.79 -20.25
N LEU A 235 23.23 -4.49 -20.63
CA LEU A 235 23.31 -5.82 -21.24
C LEU A 235 23.91 -5.80 -22.65
N HIS A 236 23.60 -4.76 -23.43
CA HIS A 236 23.97 -4.63 -24.84
C HIS A 236 24.87 -3.41 -25.03
N SER A 237 26.19 -3.60 -24.86
CA SER A 237 27.18 -2.50 -24.91
C SER A 237 27.23 -1.75 -26.25
N THR A 238 26.72 -2.35 -27.33
CA THR A 238 26.61 -1.74 -28.66
C THR A 238 25.35 -0.88 -28.85
N LEU A 239 24.36 -0.99 -27.95
CA LEU A 239 23.09 -0.26 -28.04
C LEU A 239 23.31 1.24 -27.88
N LYS A 240 23.07 2.01 -28.95
CA LYS A 240 23.23 3.46 -28.94
C LYS A 240 21.92 4.13 -28.50
N ILE A 241 21.97 4.97 -27.47
CA ILE A 241 20.82 5.76 -27.03
C ILE A 241 21.17 7.25 -27.11
N PRO A 242 20.43 8.05 -27.88
CA PRO A 242 20.65 9.49 -27.93
C PRO A 242 20.14 10.12 -26.64
N LEU A 243 20.99 10.89 -25.96
CA LEU A 243 20.64 11.57 -24.70
C LEU A 243 20.66 13.09 -24.83
N THR A 244 20.85 13.64 -26.03
CA THR A 244 20.97 15.09 -26.23
C THR A 244 19.62 15.78 -26.16
N PRO A 245 19.56 17.01 -25.60
CA PRO A 245 18.33 17.78 -25.58
C PRO A 245 17.72 17.93 -26.99
N GLY A 246 16.42 17.72 -27.11
CA GLY A 246 15.70 17.80 -28.39
C GLY A 246 15.71 16.53 -29.24
N SER A 247 16.49 15.50 -28.88
CA SER A 247 16.50 14.20 -29.61
C SER A 247 15.33 13.26 -29.26
N TRP A 248 14.45 13.69 -28.34
CA TRP A 248 13.27 12.97 -27.85
C TRP A 248 12.04 13.84 -28.04
N GLN A 249 10.91 13.23 -28.39
CA GLN A 249 9.63 13.94 -28.43
C GLN A 249 9.22 14.44 -27.03
N CYS A 250 9.54 13.66 -25.99
CA CYS A 250 9.25 13.98 -24.60
C CYS A 250 10.51 14.16 -23.78
N GLU A 251 10.78 15.41 -23.40
CA GLU A 251 11.96 15.76 -22.62
C GLU A 251 11.96 15.11 -21.22
N SER A 252 10.80 14.94 -20.60
CA SER A 252 10.70 14.25 -19.31
C SER A 252 11.12 12.78 -19.39
N ASN A 253 10.83 12.08 -20.50
CA ASN A 253 11.29 10.69 -20.69
C ASN A 253 12.82 10.62 -20.81
N ARG A 254 13.43 11.58 -21.52
CA ARG A 254 14.89 11.70 -21.66
C ARG A 254 15.55 11.93 -20.30
N VAL A 255 15.03 12.88 -19.53
CA VAL A 255 15.50 13.21 -18.17
C VAL A 255 15.41 11.99 -17.25
N ASP A 256 14.24 11.32 -17.23
CA ASP A 256 14.02 10.12 -16.43
C ASP A 256 15.01 9.01 -16.79
N LEU A 257 15.26 8.78 -18.09
CA LEU A 257 16.24 7.81 -18.55
C LEU A 257 17.65 8.14 -18.08
N ILE A 258 18.09 9.40 -18.19
CA ILE A 258 19.43 9.81 -17.73
C ILE A 258 19.56 9.56 -16.22
N CYS A 259 18.52 9.86 -15.44
CA CYS A 259 18.51 9.54 -14.01
C CYS A 259 18.68 8.03 -13.76
N PHE A 260 17.98 7.15 -14.50
CA PHE A 260 18.14 5.70 -14.35
C PHE A 260 19.52 5.22 -14.76
N LEU A 261 20.08 5.73 -15.86
CA LEU A 261 21.44 5.39 -16.29
C LEU A 261 22.49 5.79 -15.24
N LEU A 262 22.32 6.95 -14.59
CA LEU A 262 23.20 7.41 -13.52
C LEU A 262 23.03 6.62 -12.21
N GLU A 263 21.82 6.11 -11.96
CA GLU A 263 21.49 5.30 -10.78
C GLU A 263 22.01 3.86 -10.89
N MET A 264 21.87 3.23 -12.06
CA MET A 264 22.26 1.83 -12.27
C MET A 264 23.78 1.62 -12.43
N ASN A 265 24.50 2.61 -12.95
CA ASN A 265 25.94 2.48 -13.22
C ASN A 265 26.76 2.37 -11.92
N GLN A 266 27.12 1.16 -11.49
CA GLN A 266 27.82 0.93 -10.23
C GLN A 266 29.24 1.53 -10.18
N ASN A 267 29.87 1.79 -11.33
CA ASN A 267 31.24 2.29 -11.42
C ASN A 267 31.30 3.71 -12.03
N PRO A 268 31.66 4.75 -11.27
CA PRO A 268 31.77 6.12 -11.79
C PRO A 268 32.84 6.31 -12.89
N ARG A 269 33.65 5.29 -13.20
CA ARG A 269 34.66 5.31 -14.28
C ARG A 269 34.14 4.77 -15.60
N ASP A 270 33.01 4.06 -15.61
CA ASP A 270 32.44 3.50 -16.82
C ASP A 270 31.61 4.58 -17.51
N ARG A 271 32.11 5.05 -18.66
CA ARG A 271 31.51 6.12 -19.46
C ARG A 271 30.08 5.72 -19.83
N VAL A 272 29.10 6.56 -19.50
CA VAL A 272 27.76 6.46 -20.11
C VAL A 272 27.89 7.00 -21.53
N ILE A 273 28.14 6.11 -22.49
CA ILE A 273 28.31 6.51 -23.90
C ILE A 273 26.92 6.87 -24.45
N ALA A 274 26.64 8.17 -24.51
CA ALA A 274 25.53 8.77 -25.24
C ALA A 274 26.03 9.25 -26.60
N ILE A 275 25.33 8.87 -27.66
CA ILE A 275 25.74 9.19 -29.04
C ILE A 275 24.77 10.23 -29.60
N ASN A 276 25.33 11.30 -30.14
CA ASN A 276 24.60 12.32 -30.86
C ASN A 276 24.35 11.87 -32.31
N ASP A 277 23.28 12.38 -32.94
CA ASP A 277 22.90 12.08 -34.32
C ASP A 277 24.09 12.19 -35.30
N GLU A 278 24.03 11.37 -36.36
CA GLU A 278 25.07 10.97 -37.33
C GLU A 278 25.89 12.10 -38.00
N VAL A 279 25.56 13.36 -37.77
CA VAL A 279 26.20 14.53 -38.42
C VAL A 279 27.23 15.22 -37.51
N ASN A 280 27.17 15.02 -36.19
CA ASN A 280 28.13 15.57 -35.24
C ASN A 280 28.32 14.59 -34.07
N GLU A 281 29.26 13.66 -34.18
CA GLU A 281 29.64 12.75 -33.09
C GLU A 281 30.28 13.53 -31.92
N GLN A 282 29.47 14.29 -31.17
CA GLN A 282 29.84 14.77 -29.84
C GLN A 282 29.41 13.71 -28.83
N PHE A 283 30.38 12.89 -28.44
CA PHE A 283 30.27 11.98 -27.31
C PHE A 283 29.99 12.78 -26.03
N VAL A 284 28.93 12.46 -25.30
CA VAL A 284 28.80 12.97 -23.91
C VAL A 284 29.77 12.14 -23.06
N GLU A 285 31.00 12.62 -22.91
CA GLU A 285 32.11 11.81 -22.37
C GLU A 285 32.22 11.78 -20.84
N ASN A 286 31.34 12.43 -20.06
CA ASN A 286 31.52 12.46 -18.61
C ASN A 286 30.18 12.51 -17.86
N ILE A 287 30.09 11.73 -16.77
CA ILE A 287 29.03 11.80 -15.76
C ILE A 287 28.76 13.25 -15.35
N ASP A 288 29.82 14.06 -15.19
CA ASP A 288 29.69 15.47 -14.84
C ASP A 288 28.85 16.26 -15.86
N GLN A 289 29.03 16.02 -17.15
CA GLN A 289 28.25 16.70 -18.20
C GLN A 289 26.77 16.28 -18.18
N LEU A 290 26.49 15.00 -17.90
CA LEU A 290 25.11 14.52 -17.75
C LEU A 290 24.44 15.13 -16.52
N VAL A 291 25.16 15.23 -15.40
CA VAL A 291 24.67 15.87 -14.18
C VAL A 291 24.44 17.36 -14.41
N ASP A 292 25.34 18.06 -15.11
CA ASP A 292 25.14 19.47 -15.47
C ASP A 292 23.89 19.66 -16.34
N LEU A 293 23.71 18.82 -17.37
CA LEU A 293 22.51 18.84 -18.22
C LEU A 293 21.22 18.65 -17.40
N LEU A 294 21.27 17.88 -16.31
CA LEU A 294 20.13 17.71 -15.42
C LEU A 294 19.93 18.92 -14.49
N ILE A 295 20.98 19.43 -13.86
CA ILE A 295 20.88 20.55 -12.90
C ILE A 295 20.31 21.81 -13.55
N TYR A 296 20.67 22.06 -14.82
CA TYR A 296 20.24 23.26 -15.55
C TYR A 296 18.97 23.07 -16.39
N SER A 297 18.41 21.86 -16.49
CA SER A 297 17.23 21.62 -17.32
C SER A 297 15.93 22.05 -16.62
N PRO A 298 15.04 22.80 -17.29
CA PRO A 298 13.75 23.20 -16.73
C PRO A 298 12.77 22.03 -16.59
N ALA A 299 13.01 20.89 -17.26
CA ALA A 299 12.20 19.69 -17.12
C ALA A 299 12.53 18.90 -15.84
N VAL A 300 13.63 19.23 -15.17
CA VAL A 300 14.14 18.50 -14.00
C VAL A 300 13.49 19.00 -12.72
N LYS A 301 12.59 18.18 -12.20
CA LYS A 301 11.99 18.32 -10.86
C LYS A 301 12.93 17.87 -9.74
N LEU A 302 12.64 18.30 -8.50
CA LEU A 302 13.43 17.98 -7.30
C LEU A 302 13.71 16.48 -7.15
N HIS A 303 12.71 15.61 -7.38
CA HIS A 303 12.89 14.17 -7.25
C HIS A 303 13.96 13.60 -8.19
N HIS A 304 14.12 14.12 -9.41
CA HIS A 304 15.20 13.72 -10.31
C HIS A 304 16.57 14.10 -9.73
N LYS A 305 16.72 15.34 -9.24
CA LYS A 305 17.95 15.81 -8.57
C LYS A 305 18.28 14.92 -7.37
N THR A 306 17.28 14.44 -6.63
CA THR A 306 17.50 13.51 -5.51
C THR A 306 18.06 12.14 -5.93
N LYS A 307 17.71 11.63 -7.11
CA LYS A 307 18.21 10.33 -7.61
C LYS A 307 19.70 10.37 -7.91
N ILE A 308 20.20 11.54 -8.33
CA ILE A 308 21.58 11.71 -8.80
C ILE A 308 22.53 12.36 -7.77
N LEU A 309 22.09 12.58 -6.52
CA LEU A 309 22.90 13.23 -5.48
C LEU A 309 24.28 12.60 -5.30
N HIS A 310 24.34 11.26 -5.31
CA HIS A 310 25.57 10.49 -5.15
C HIS A 310 26.56 10.62 -6.31
N ARG A 311 26.15 11.26 -7.43
CA ARG A 311 26.99 11.54 -8.60
C ARG A 311 27.38 13.01 -8.72
N MET A 312 26.83 13.89 -7.89
CA MET A 312 27.15 15.30 -7.96
C MET A 312 28.57 15.55 -7.42
N SER A 313 29.38 16.24 -8.20
CA SER A 313 30.62 16.85 -7.69
C SER A 313 30.30 17.91 -6.62
N ASN A 314 31.28 18.28 -5.79
CA ASN A 314 31.10 19.32 -4.76
C ASN A 314 30.58 20.65 -5.35
N LYS A 315 31.01 21.00 -6.57
CA LYS A 315 30.53 22.20 -7.27
C LYS A 315 29.06 22.08 -7.64
N GLN A 316 28.66 20.95 -8.21
CA GLN A 316 27.27 20.66 -8.61
C GLN A 316 26.35 20.59 -7.40
N LEU A 317 26.78 19.95 -6.31
CA LEU A 317 26.04 19.89 -5.06
C LEU A 317 25.82 21.30 -4.48
N LYS A 318 26.84 22.15 -4.50
CA LYS A 318 26.70 23.55 -4.07
C LYS A 318 25.65 24.29 -4.90
N THR A 319 25.71 24.20 -6.23
CA THR A 319 24.73 24.81 -7.13
C THR A 319 23.31 24.26 -6.88
N PHE A 320 23.16 22.96 -6.66
CA PHE A 320 21.89 22.35 -6.33
C PHE A 320 21.31 22.91 -5.02
N LEU A 321 22.12 23.02 -3.96
CA LEU A 321 21.67 23.57 -2.68
C LEU A 321 21.30 25.06 -2.77
N GLU A 322 22.06 25.84 -3.55
CA GLU A 322 21.74 27.25 -3.81
C GLU A 322 20.38 27.39 -4.53
N GLN A 323 20.12 26.57 -5.55
CA GLN A 323 18.82 26.52 -6.23
C GLN A 323 17.71 26.09 -5.27
N LEU A 324 17.94 25.03 -4.48
CA LEU A 324 16.99 24.49 -3.52
C LEU A 324 16.56 25.58 -2.52
N ASN A 325 17.51 26.33 -1.94
CA ASN A 325 17.23 27.41 -1.00
C ASN A 325 16.36 28.54 -1.59
N VAL A 326 16.37 28.72 -2.91
CA VAL A 326 15.48 29.68 -3.59
C VAL A 326 14.13 29.06 -3.89
N GLU A 327 14.10 27.80 -4.35
CA GLU A 327 12.88 27.11 -4.75
C GLU A 327 11.97 26.76 -3.56
N VAL A 328 12.54 26.40 -2.39
CA VAL A 328 11.75 26.08 -1.18
C VAL A 328 11.01 27.28 -0.59
N LYS A 329 11.32 28.51 -1.00
CA LYS A 329 10.57 29.70 -0.58
C LYS A 329 9.21 29.83 -1.27
N VAL A 330 8.98 29.06 -2.33
CA VAL A 330 7.76 29.13 -3.15
C VAL A 330 6.99 27.82 -3.05
N GLU A 331 5.83 27.84 -2.40
CA GLU A 331 4.99 26.65 -2.15
C GLU A 331 4.66 25.87 -3.43
N ASN A 332 4.31 26.59 -4.50
CA ASN A 332 3.99 25.99 -5.81
C ASN A 332 5.17 25.30 -6.50
N LYS A 333 6.42 25.55 -6.07
CA LYS A 333 7.61 24.93 -6.65
C LYS A 333 8.02 23.66 -5.90
N ILE A 334 8.04 23.70 -4.57
CA ILE A 334 8.44 22.57 -3.73
C ILE A 334 7.51 22.48 -2.53
N ARG A 335 6.89 21.30 -2.36
CA ARG A 335 6.05 20.99 -1.21
C ARG A 335 6.90 20.52 -0.02
N ILE A 336 6.47 20.81 1.20
CA ILE A 336 7.17 20.38 2.43
C ILE A 336 7.36 18.86 2.47
N THR A 337 6.37 18.09 2.00
CA THR A 337 6.48 16.64 1.90
C THR A 337 7.60 16.15 0.98
N GLU A 338 7.97 16.92 -0.05
CA GLU A 338 9.12 16.62 -0.90
C GLU A 338 10.44 16.91 -0.19
N VAL A 339 10.50 17.97 0.62
CA VAL A 339 11.67 18.30 1.45
C VAL A 339 11.87 17.24 2.54
N SER A 340 10.81 16.80 3.23
CA SER A 340 10.90 15.72 4.22
C SER A 340 11.50 14.46 3.60
N LYS A 341 11.04 14.05 2.40
CA LYS A 341 11.61 12.89 1.68
C LYS A 341 13.05 13.09 1.20
N LEU A 342 13.49 14.34 1.06
CA LEU A 342 14.84 14.69 0.63
C LEU A 342 15.85 14.63 1.79
N LEU A 343 15.45 14.97 3.03
CA LEU A 343 16.37 15.06 4.18
C LEU A 343 17.22 13.80 4.42
N PRO A 344 16.67 12.57 4.41
CA PRO A 344 17.48 11.37 4.60
C PRO A 344 18.52 11.16 3.50
N LYS A 345 18.19 11.56 2.27
CA LYS A 345 19.09 11.43 1.11
C LYS A 345 20.22 12.46 1.15
N LEU A 346 19.95 13.64 1.69
CA LEU A 346 20.97 14.68 1.87
C LEU A 346 21.97 14.34 2.96
N ALA A 347 21.58 13.61 4.00
CA ALA A 347 22.36 13.41 5.22
C ALA A 347 23.80 12.91 4.99
N SER A 348 24.02 12.08 3.96
CA SER A 348 25.34 11.56 3.61
C SER A 348 26.18 12.48 2.72
N HIS A 349 25.62 13.60 2.25
CA HIS A 349 26.21 14.47 1.24
C HIS A 349 26.40 15.91 1.72
N VAL A 350 25.63 16.36 2.71
CA VAL A 350 25.63 17.76 3.17
C VAL A 350 26.05 17.89 4.62
N THR A 351 26.60 19.06 4.97
CA THR A 351 26.93 19.40 6.35
C THR A 351 25.71 19.89 7.11
N ILE A 352 25.74 19.81 8.44
CA ILE A 352 24.68 20.33 9.32
C ILE A 352 24.43 21.82 9.06
N GLN A 353 25.48 22.60 8.79
CA GLN A 353 25.36 24.02 8.44
C GLN A 353 24.55 24.24 7.15
N GLN A 354 24.71 23.38 6.14
CA GLN A 354 23.93 23.46 4.90
C GLN A 354 22.46 23.11 5.15
N VAL A 355 22.19 22.13 6.01
CA VAL A 355 20.82 21.79 6.45
C VAL A 355 20.20 22.95 7.23
N ALA A 356 20.94 23.55 8.17
CA ALA A 356 20.47 24.72 8.89
C ALA A 356 20.11 25.86 7.92
N THR A 357 20.95 26.12 6.91
CA THR A 357 20.67 27.13 5.87
C THR A 357 19.39 26.84 5.09
N LEU A 358 19.09 25.56 4.81
CA LEU A 358 17.84 25.14 4.18
C LEU A 358 16.63 25.42 5.08
N PHE A 359 16.73 25.11 6.37
CA PHE A 359 15.66 25.40 7.35
C PHE A 359 15.45 26.90 7.55
N GLU A 360 16.51 27.70 7.49
CA GLU A 360 16.41 29.16 7.48
C GLU A 360 15.78 29.70 6.19
N ALA A 361 15.96 29.02 5.06
CA ALA A 361 15.30 29.38 3.81
C ALA A 361 13.81 29.01 3.80
N LEU A 362 13.43 27.94 4.50
CA LEU A 362 12.03 27.51 4.67
C LEU A 362 11.25 28.47 5.58
N ASP A 363 11.90 29.02 6.61
CA ASP A 363 11.30 29.98 7.55
C ASP A 363 9.95 29.50 8.10
N VAL A 364 8.87 30.27 7.96
CA VAL A 364 7.52 29.90 8.47
C VAL A 364 6.94 28.65 7.82
N ARG A 365 7.43 28.23 6.64
CA ARG A 365 6.90 27.04 5.94
C ARG A 365 7.13 25.74 6.70
N VAL A 366 8.06 25.71 7.66
CA VAL A 366 8.25 24.55 8.55
C VAL A 366 7.03 24.27 9.42
N LEU A 367 6.14 25.26 9.59
CA LEU A 367 4.89 25.15 10.32
C LEU A 367 3.74 24.60 9.45
N GLU A 368 3.92 24.40 8.14
CA GLU A 368 2.92 23.73 7.30
C GLU A 368 2.73 22.26 7.71
N SER A 369 3.72 21.65 8.36
CA SER A 369 3.63 20.28 8.89
C SER A 369 4.73 19.98 9.91
N SER A 370 4.35 19.42 11.07
CA SER A 370 5.26 18.90 12.09
C SER A 370 6.17 17.77 11.58
N SER A 371 5.75 17.07 10.51
CA SER A 371 6.47 15.94 9.91
C SER A 371 7.89 16.29 9.44
N LEU A 372 8.12 17.53 8.98
CA LEU A 372 9.44 17.94 8.53
C LEU A 372 10.45 18.04 9.68
N LEU A 373 10.01 18.58 10.83
CA LEU A 373 10.84 18.69 12.02
C LEU A 373 11.09 17.31 12.64
N GLN A 374 10.08 16.44 12.66
CA GLN A 374 10.23 15.03 13.05
C GLN A 374 11.27 14.33 12.18
N GLU A 375 11.21 14.51 10.87
CA GLU A 375 12.15 13.90 9.93
C GLU A 375 13.57 14.45 10.10
N LEU A 376 13.72 15.76 10.35
CA LEU A 376 15.01 16.36 10.70
C LEU A 376 15.61 15.70 11.96
N SER A 377 14.82 15.57 13.02
CA SER A 377 15.22 14.93 14.28
C SER A 377 15.56 13.45 14.09
N ARG A 378 14.76 12.73 13.31
CA ARG A 378 15.01 11.31 12.96
C ARG A 378 16.34 11.11 12.25
N VAL A 379 16.69 12.01 11.34
CA VAL A 379 17.88 11.89 10.49
C VAL A 379 19.15 12.40 11.19
N TYR A 380 19.08 13.52 11.92
CA TYR A 380 20.27 14.19 12.49
C TYR A 380 20.40 14.06 14.02
N GLY A 381 19.41 13.43 14.66
CA GLY A 381 19.34 13.14 16.09
C GLY A 381 18.35 14.05 16.85
N PRO A 382 17.84 13.58 18.01
CA PRO A 382 16.84 14.31 18.81
C PRO A 382 17.34 15.68 19.30
N ASP A 383 18.65 15.83 19.50
CA ASP A 383 19.28 17.06 19.98
C ASP A 383 19.68 18.04 18.87
N ILE A 384 19.16 17.90 17.64
CA ILE A 384 19.53 18.75 16.51
C ILE A 384 19.34 20.24 16.80
N PHE A 385 18.27 20.61 17.51
CA PHE A 385 17.99 21.99 17.89
C PHE A 385 18.91 22.54 19.00
N SER A 386 19.70 21.69 19.64
CA SER A 386 20.72 22.09 20.62
C SER A 386 22.05 22.45 19.93
N ARG A 387 22.19 22.21 18.62
CA ARG A 387 23.41 22.52 17.87
C ARG A 387 23.54 24.02 17.56
N PRO A 388 24.77 24.59 17.60
CA PRO A 388 24.98 26.01 17.33
C PRO A 388 24.44 26.49 15.99
N GLU A 389 24.50 25.66 14.95
CA GLU A 389 24.05 25.98 13.59
C GLU A 389 22.53 26.26 13.54
N PHE A 390 21.76 25.66 14.45
CA PHE A 390 20.31 25.80 14.54
C PHE A 390 19.85 26.85 15.57
N SER A 391 20.77 27.55 16.26
CA SER A 391 20.39 28.44 17.37
C SER A 391 19.46 29.58 16.93
N ASN A 392 19.74 30.18 15.78
CA ASN A 392 18.95 31.30 15.26
C ASN A 392 17.56 30.84 14.82
N PHE A 393 17.50 29.77 14.01
CA PHE A 393 16.26 29.11 13.62
C PHE A 393 15.42 28.73 14.85
N LYS A 394 16.00 28.04 15.83
CA LYS A 394 15.33 27.61 17.06
C LYS A 394 14.73 28.80 17.81
N ASN A 395 15.49 29.87 18.01
CA ASN A 395 15.01 31.03 18.77
C ASN A 395 13.85 31.73 18.04
N ARG A 396 13.93 31.87 16.72
CA ARG A 396 12.84 32.42 15.91
C ARG A 396 11.60 31.54 15.93
N LEU A 397 11.77 30.25 15.71
CA LEU A 397 10.66 29.28 15.71
C LEU A 397 9.99 29.25 17.09
N ARG A 398 10.76 29.22 18.19
CA ARG A 398 10.21 29.29 19.54
C ARG A 398 9.38 30.55 19.76
N ALA A 399 9.91 31.72 19.41
CA ALA A 399 9.18 32.98 19.54
C ALA A 399 7.87 32.96 18.75
N ARG A 400 7.89 32.39 17.54
CA ARG A 400 6.70 32.28 16.69
C ARG A 400 5.65 31.31 17.25
N LEU A 401 6.07 30.16 17.74
CA LEU A 401 5.17 29.18 18.36
C LEU A 401 4.51 29.76 19.62
N THR A 402 5.28 30.46 20.45
CA THR A 402 4.75 31.16 21.63
C THR A 402 3.75 32.25 21.24
N ASP A 403 4.04 33.04 20.21
CA ASP A 403 3.14 34.07 19.68
C ASP A 403 1.81 33.45 19.22
N MET A 404 1.85 32.37 18.43
CA MET A 404 0.66 31.65 17.96
C MET A 404 -0.20 31.11 19.11
N ILE A 405 0.42 30.53 20.14
CA ILE A 405 -0.30 30.04 21.32
C ILE A 405 -1.00 31.21 22.05
N ARG A 406 -0.33 32.36 22.19
CA ARG A 406 -0.88 33.54 22.87
C ARG A 406 -1.99 34.23 22.08
N THR A 407 -1.84 34.39 20.77
CA THR A 407 -2.84 35.04 19.91
C THR A 407 -4.09 34.17 19.73
N SER A 408 -3.95 32.85 19.72
CA SER A 408 -5.08 31.92 19.63
C SER A 408 -6.08 32.01 20.77
N ALA A 409 -5.64 32.48 21.96
CA ALA A 409 -6.54 32.74 23.07
C ALA A 409 -7.49 33.93 22.80
N LEU A 410 -7.22 34.71 21.74
CA LEU A 410 -7.93 35.93 21.36
C LEU A 410 -8.60 35.82 19.98
N GLU A 411 -8.13 34.93 19.09
CA GLU A 411 -8.55 34.79 17.69
C GLU A 411 -8.89 33.33 17.31
N SER A 412 -9.82 33.14 16.37
CA SER A 412 -10.36 31.83 15.97
C SER A 412 -9.45 31.00 15.02
N GLU A 413 -8.14 30.96 15.27
CA GLU A 413 -7.14 30.24 14.44
C GLU A 413 -6.66 28.93 15.09
N TRP A 414 -7.56 27.97 15.24
CA TRP A 414 -7.30 26.72 15.97
C TRP A 414 -6.32 25.76 15.26
N GLU A 415 -6.27 25.73 13.93
CA GLU A 415 -5.38 24.83 13.14
C GLU A 415 -3.89 25.14 13.36
N GLN A 416 -3.56 26.43 13.37
CA GLN A 416 -2.22 26.93 13.62
C GLN A 416 -1.78 26.63 15.06
N THR A 417 -2.70 26.78 16.00
CA THR A 417 -2.47 26.51 17.43
C THR A 417 -2.22 25.03 17.68
N ASP A 418 -3.02 24.16 17.07
CA ASP A 418 -2.87 22.71 17.17
C ASP A 418 -1.48 22.27 16.66
N THR A 419 -1.06 22.77 15.49
CA THR A 419 0.27 22.49 14.94
C THR A 419 1.39 23.00 15.87
N ALA A 420 1.23 24.17 16.47
CA ALA A 420 2.22 24.73 17.38
C ALA A 420 2.37 23.88 18.66
N LEU A 421 1.25 23.43 19.23
CA LEU A 421 1.22 22.55 20.39
C LEU A 421 1.76 21.16 20.07
N GLU A 422 1.47 20.63 18.88
CA GLU A 422 2.03 19.35 18.41
C GLU A 422 3.55 19.42 18.33
N ILE A 423 4.10 20.49 17.73
CA ILE A 423 5.56 20.71 17.66
C ILE A 423 6.15 20.80 19.07
N ALA A 424 5.52 21.53 19.99
CA ALA A 424 5.98 21.64 21.37
C ALA A 424 5.95 20.30 22.12
N TYR A 425 4.93 19.47 21.87
CA TYR A 425 4.80 18.14 22.47
C TYR A 425 5.90 17.19 21.98
N ILE A 426 6.21 17.22 20.68
CA ILE A 426 7.26 16.38 20.09
C ILE A 426 8.65 16.85 20.53
N PHE A 427 8.85 18.16 20.67
CA PHE A 427 10.16 18.77 20.89
C PHE A 427 10.18 19.62 22.16
N PRO A 428 10.72 19.07 23.28
CA PRO A 428 10.75 19.77 24.56
C PRO A 428 11.42 21.15 24.55
N CYS A 429 12.31 21.43 23.59
CA CYS A 429 12.94 22.73 23.44
C CYS A 429 12.00 23.86 22.96
N PHE A 430 10.78 23.51 22.54
CA PHE A 430 9.72 24.42 22.12
C PHE A 430 8.52 24.43 23.07
N LEU A 431 8.66 23.86 24.28
CA LEU A 431 7.60 23.89 25.28
C LEU A 431 7.15 25.33 25.57
N PRO A 432 5.83 25.60 25.56
CA PRO A 432 5.29 26.90 25.97
C PRO A 432 5.47 27.14 27.48
N GLU A 433 5.24 28.37 27.92
CA GLU A 433 5.19 28.64 29.35
C GLU A 433 3.90 28.05 29.95
N ASN A 434 3.94 27.58 31.21
CA ASN A 434 2.77 26.96 31.85
C ASN A 434 1.58 27.93 31.93
N GLU A 435 1.86 29.23 32.16
CA GLU A 435 0.85 30.29 32.19
C GLU A 435 0.09 30.39 30.86
N ASP A 436 0.78 30.23 29.73
CA ASP A 436 0.17 30.29 28.39
C ASP A 436 -0.76 29.09 28.16
N LEU A 437 -0.37 27.87 28.60
CA LEU A 437 -1.24 26.69 28.53
C LEU A 437 -2.46 26.76 29.46
N GLN A 438 -2.29 27.32 30.66
CA GLN A 438 -3.39 27.53 31.61
C GLN A 438 -4.39 28.60 31.10
N ALA A 439 -3.91 29.62 30.40
CA ALA A 439 -4.78 30.57 29.73
C ALA A 439 -5.56 29.89 28.59
N LEU A 440 -4.88 29.08 27.78
CA LEU A 440 -5.47 28.40 26.63
C LEU A 440 -6.55 27.38 27.04
N SER A 441 -6.34 26.64 28.14
CA SER A 441 -7.33 25.67 28.66
C SER A 441 -8.63 26.32 29.16
N ARG A 442 -8.59 27.64 29.42
CA ARG A 442 -9.75 28.43 29.85
C ARG A 442 -10.44 29.10 28.67
N SER A 443 -9.70 29.57 27.68
CA SER A 443 -10.23 30.33 26.54
C SER A 443 -10.72 29.46 25.38
N ASN A 444 -10.09 28.31 25.12
CA ASN A 444 -10.33 27.49 23.91
C ASN A 444 -10.99 26.13 24.16
N ARG A 445 -11.90 26.05 25.15
CA ARG A 445 -12.62 24.80 25.48
C ARG A 445 -13.45 24.21 24.34
N ASN A 446 -13.75 24.99 23.30
CA ASN A 446 -14.59 24.58 22.16
C ASN A 446 -13.82 23.86 21.04
N SER A 447 -12.48 23.76 21.09
CA SER A 447 -11.69 23.04 20.08
C SER A 447 -11.16 21.71 20.65
N PRO A 448 -11.69 20.56 20.22
CA PRO A 448 -11.29 19.25 20.73
C PRO A 448 -9.83 18.90 20.45
N TYR A 449 -9.30 19.33 19.30
CA TYR A 449 -7.93 19.03 18.87
C TYR A 449 -6.90 19.78 19.72
N VAL A 450 -7.10 21.10 19.85
CA VAL A 450 -6.26 21.95 20.70
C VAL A 450 -6.29 21.45 22.14
N MET A 451 -7.47 21.17 22.69
CA MET A 451 -7.60 20.71 24.07
C MET A 451 -7.01 19.32 24.30
N SER A 452 -7.14 18.40 23.35
CA SER A 452 -6.45 17.10 23.42
C SER A 452 -4.93 17.29 23.54
N MET A 453 -4.33 18.21 22.78
CA MET A 453 -2.90 18.47 22.84
C MET A 453 -2.49 19.21 24.12
N VAL A 454 -3.28 20.19 24.59
CA VAL A 454 -3.05 20.88 25.87
C VAL A 454 -3.06 19.87 27.02
N LEU A 455 -4.04 18.96 27.07
CA LEU A 455 -4.14 17.94 28.12
C LEU A 455 -2.95 16.98 28.10
N LYS A 456 -2.48 16.56 26.91
CA LYS A 456 -1.26 15.74 26.76
C LYS A 456 -0.04 16.47 27.28
N LEU A 457 0.13 17.75 26.92
CA LEU A 457 1.23 18.58 27.41
C LEU A 457 1.19 18.71 28.94
N MET A 458 0.03 19.05 29.51
CA MET A 458 -0.14 19.17 30.97
C MET A 458 0.20 17.86 31.71
N ARG A 459 -0.31 16.74 31.18
CA ARG A 459 -0.04 15.38 31.69
C ARG A 459 1.44 15.04 31.69
N ASP A 460 2.11 15.25 30.56
CA ASP A 460 3.46 14.71 30.33
C ASP A 460 4.58 15.67 30.75
N HIS A 461 4.32 16.99 30.78
CA HIS A 461 5.36 18.02 30.94
C HIS A 461 5.12 19.04 32.06
N TYR A 462 3.89 19.23 32.56
CA TYR A 462 3.57 20.30 33.54
C TYR A 462 2.99 19.80 34.86
N GLY A 463 3.18 18.52 35.19
CA GLY A 463 2.85 17.98 36.51
C GLY A 463 1.41 17.46 36.68
N GLY A 464 0.65 17.32 35.59
CA GLY A 464 -0.65 16.66 35.59
C GLY A 464 -1.81 17.49 35.05
N ILE A 465 -2.92 16.83 34.78
CA ILE A 465 -4.18 17.47 34.38
C ILE A 465 -4.92 17.96 35.64
N PRO A 466 -5.34 19.24 35.72
CA PRO A 466 -6.17 19.76 36.80
C PRO A 466 -7.49 18.99 36.98
N ASP A 467 -7.92 18.77 38.23
CA ASP A 467 -9.11 17.95 38.56
C ASP A 467 -10.41 18.48 37.94
N ASP A 468 -10.55 19.82 37.82
CA ASP A 468 -11.71 20.45 37.20
C ASP A 468 -11.81 20.14 35.70
N LEU A 469 -10.68 20.14 35.00
CA LEU A 469 -10.61 19.77 33.57
C LEU A 469 -10.82 18.26 33.39
N LEU A 470 -10.22 17.44 34.26
CA LEU A 470 -10.38 15.99 34.25
C LEU A 470 -11.85 15.60 34.37
N ARG A 471 -12.54 16.16 35.37
CA ARG A 471 -13.98 15.91 35.60
C ARG A 471 -14.83 16.42 34.45
N TYR A 472 -14.59 17.65 33.97
CA TYR A 472 -15.33 18.23 32.85
C TYR A 472 -15.26 17.35 31.61
N TYR A 473 -14.07 16.89 31.20
CA TYR A 473 -13.95 16.12 29.97
C TYR A 473 -14.54 14.72 30.08
N ILE A 474 -14.45 14.04 31.23
CA ILE A 474 -14.98 12.68 31.37
C ILE A 474 -16.49 12.64 31.57
N LEU A 475 -17.07 13.64 32.25
CA LEU A 475 -18.49 13.60 32.65
C LEU A 475 -19.39 14.55 31.85
N GLU A 476 -18.85 15.67 31.36
CA GLU A 476 -19.66 16.75 30.78
C GLU A 476 -19.39 16.99 29.28
N SER A 477 -18.16 16.81 28.83
CA SER A 477 -17.80 16.99 27.42
C SER A 477 -18.37 15.87 26.56
N ALA A 478 -18.73 16.18 25.32
CA ALA A 478 -19.09 15.21 24.29
C ALA A 478 -17.93 14.91 23.33
N ASP A 479 -16.74 15.47 23.56
CA ASP A 479 -15.63 15.42 22.63
C ASP A 479 -14.74 14.18 22.89
N PRO A 480 -14.64 13.23 21.94
CA PRO A 480 -13.98 11.95 22.19
C PRO A 480 -12.45 12.06 22.35
N ALA A 481 -11.81 13.02 21.69
CA ALA A 481 -10.35 13.12 21.69
C ALA A 481 -9.77 13.63 23.04
N PRO A 482 -10.30 14.70 23.67
CA PRO A 482 -9.95 15.06 25.04
C PRO A 482 -10.35 14.00 26.09
N GLN A 483 -11.53 13.40 25.95
CA GLN A 483 -12.02 12.33 26.82
C GLN A 483 -11.03 11.17 26.93
N LEU A 484 -10.54 10.69 25.79
CA LEU A 484 -9.60 9.57 25.74
C LEU A 484 -8.28 9.89 26.47
N VAL A 485 -7.77 11.12 26.35
CA VAL A 485 -6.56 11.57 27.06
C VAL A 485 -6.77 11.55 28.57
N CYS A 486 -7.92 12.04 29.03
CA CYS A 486 -8.31 12.05 30.44
C CYS A 486 -8.53 10.64 31.00
N MET A 487 -9.25 9.76 30.27
CA MET A 487 -9.48 8.38 30.69
C MET A 487 -8.17 7.59 30.80
N HIS A 488 -7.26 7.79 29.85
CA HIS A 488 -5.94 7.19 29.92
C HIS A 488 -5.15 7.70 31.15
N TYR A 489 -5.25 8.99 31.47
CA TYR A 489 -4.59 9.59 32.62
C TYR A 489 -5.06 8.99 33.96
N LEU A 490 -6.35 8.65 34.09
CA LEU A 490 -6.90 8.01 35.31
C LEU A 490 -6.23 6.69 35.68
N SER A 491 -5.73 5.94 34.69
CA SER A 491 -5.03 4.67 34.91
C SER A 491 -3.60 4.84 35.45
N THR A 492 -3.10 6.08 35.54
CA THR A 492 -1.77 6.38 36.08
C THR A 492 -1.76 6.15 37.60
N PRO A 493 -0.79 5.40 38.16
CA PRO A 493 -0.81 5.00 39.58
C PRO A 493 -0.96 6.14 40.59
N MET A 494 -0.36 7.32 40.31
CA MET A 494 -0.46 8.49 41.18
C MET A 494 -1.89 9.01 41.28
N ILE A 495 -2.59 9.11 40.16
CA ILE A 495 -3.97 9.60 40.08
C ILE A 495 -4.94 8.53 40.55
N PHE A 496 -4.77 7.29 40.10
CA PHE A 496 -5.60 6.18 40.55
C PHE A 496 -5.56 5.96 42.08
N GLY A 497 -4.48 6.40 42.74
CA GLY A 497 -4.34 6.38 44.19
C GLY A 497 -5.14 7.46 44.91
N SER A 498 -5.44 8.59 44.26
CA SER A 498 -6.16 9.72 44.85
C SER A 498 -7.68 9.69 44.63
N LEU A 499 -8.15 8.87 43.70
CA LEU A 499 -9.59 8.75 43.40
C LEU A 499 -10.35 8.00 44.50
N SER A 500 -11.52 8.51 44.85
CA SER A 500 -12.50 7.86 45.71
C SER A 500 -13.18 6.68 45.01
N ARG A 501 -13.86 5.82 45.80
CA ARG A 501 -14.61 4.69 45.26
C ARG A 501 -15.74 5.17 44.34
N GLU A 502 -16.39 6.26 44.71
CA GLU A 502 -17.51 6.85 44.01
C GLU A 502 -17.07 7.41 42.64
N GLU A 503 -15.95 8.13 42.60
CA GLU A 503 -15.39 8.67 41.35
C GLU A 503 -14.97 7.56 40.37
N ILE A 504 -14.41 6.46 40.88
CA ILE A 504 -14.02 5.32 40.03
C ILE A 504 -15.25 4.71 39.36
N VAL A 505 -16.34 4.54 40.11
CA VAL A 505 -17.61 4.01 39.56
C VAL A 505 -18.18 4.98 38.54
N GLU A 506 -18.24 6.27 38.86
CA GLU A 506 -18.77 7.32 37.97
C GLU A 506 -18.01 7.37 36.63
N TYR A 507 -16.68 7.26 36.66
CA TYR A 507 -15.85 7.24 35.44
C TYR A 507 -15.99 5.94 34.65
N LEU A 508 -16.14 4.78 35.31
CA LEU A 508 -16.38 3.51 34.64
C LEU A 508 -17.72 3.49 33.91
N GLU A 509 -18.78 3.99 34.55
CA GLU A 509 -20.11 4.08 33.96
C GLU A 509 -20.10 5.01 32.75
N SER A 510 -19.50 6.20 32.88
CA SER A 510 -19.35 7.15 31.76
C SER A 510 -18.60 6.52 30.58
N GLY A 511 -17.41 5.96 30.82
CA GLY A 511 -16.56 5.43 29.76
C GLY A 511 -17.06 4.14 29.08
N LEU A 512 -17.78 3.27 29.79
CA LEU A 512 -18.39 2.06 29.21
C LEU A 512 -19.66 2.37 28.41
N SER A 513 -20.39 3.41 28.82
CA SER A 513 -21.59 3.88 28.13
C SER A 513 -21.29 4.65 26.83
N ASP A 514 -20.05 5.12 26.64
CA ASP A 514 -19.62 5.88 25.46
C ASP A 514 -19.89 5.15 24.14
N ASN A 515 -20.09 5.84 23.02
CA ASN A 515 -20.34 5.16 21.73
C ASN A 515 -19.06 4.75 20.99
N GLY A 516 -17.89 5.28 21.37
CA GLY A 516 -16.59 5.01 20.79
C GLY A 516 -15.91 3.79 21.37
N MET A 517 -15.44 2.89 20.51
CA MET A 517 -14.73 1.68 20.93
C MET A 517 -13.42 1.96 21.66
N ASP A 518 -12.68 3.00 21.28
CA ASP A 518 -11.40 3.34 21.90
C ASP A 518 -11.58 3.75 23.36
N MET A 519 -12.60 4.56 23.65
CA MET A 519 -12.96 4.98 25.01
C MET A 519 -13.39 3.78 25.86
N ARG A 520 -14.25 2.91 25.33
CA ARG A 520 -14.66 1.67 26.02
C ARG A 520 -13.48 0.76 26.34
N GLN A 521 -12.52 0.63 25.41
CA GLN A 521 -11.33 -0.19 25.62
C GLN A 521 -10.40 0.40 26.69
N GLU A 522 -10.12 1.70 26.67
CA GLU A 522 -9.33 2.34 27.74
C GLU A 522 -10.05 2.23 29.09
N THR A 523 -11.38 2.37 29.11
CA THR A 523 -12.19 2.20 30.33
C THR A 523 -12.11 0.77 30.88
N LEU A 524 -12.03 -0.25 30.01
CA LEU A 524 -11.82 -1.63 30.46
C LEU A 524 -10.43 -1.86 31.08
N LYS A 525 -9.39 -1.15 30.61
CA LYS A 525 -8.06 -1.17 31.26
C LYS A 525 -8.11 -0.50 32.63
N PHE A 526 -8.87 0.59 32.75
CA PHE A 526 -9.15 1.24 34.03
C PHE A 526 -9.92 0.30 34.97
N ALA A 527 -10.94 -0.43 34.46
CA ALA A 527 -11.69 -1.43 35.20
C ALA A 527 -10.81 -2.59 35.69
N GLU A 528 -9.90 -3.08 34.85
CA GLU A 528 -8.93 -4.11 35.21
C GLU A 528 -8.01 -3.66 36.34
N THR A 529 -7.52 -2.41 36.27
CA THR A 529 -6.72 -1.78 37.32
C THR A 529 -7.50 -1.65 38.63
N ALA A 530 -8.79 -1.33 38.56
CA ALA A 530 -9.67 -1.26 39.74
C ALA A 530 -10.04 -2.64 40.32
N MET A 531 -10.23 -3.65 39.47
CA MET A 531 -10.47 -5.04 39.89
C MET A 531 -9.31 -5.64 40.68
N ALA A 532 -8.08 -5.17 40.44
CA ALA A 532 -6.90 -5.58 41.19
C ALA A 532 -6.91 -5.10 42.66
N LYS A 533 -7.73 -4.09 43.00
CA LYS A 533 -7.88 -3.58 44.38
C LYS A 533 -9.07 -4.26 45.10
N PRO A 534 -8.84 -5.00 46.21
CA PRO A 534 -9.90 -5.75 46.88
C PRO A 534 -11.11 -4.91 47.34
N ASN A 535 -10.90 -3.65 47.72
CA ASN A 535 -11.94 -2.74 48.18
C ASN A 535 -12.80 -2.14 47.06
N LEU A 536 -12.44 -2.35 45.79
CA LEU A 536 -13.16 -1.85 44.61
C LEU A 536 -13.80 -2.96 43.78
N LYS A 537 -13.30 -4.19 43.90
CA LYS A 537 -13.69 -5.36 43.08
C LYS A 537 -15.21 -5.54 42.96
N ASP A 538 -15.95 -5.49 44.05
CA ASP A 538 -17.41 -5.71 44.04
C ASP A 538 -18.16 -4.61 43.26
N ALA A 539 -17.69 -3.36 43.38
CA ALA A 539 -18.27 -2.24 42.65
C ALA A 539 -18.02 -2.36 41.15
N VAL A 540 -16.81 -2.74 40.75
CA VAL A 540 -16.44 -2.90 39.33
C VAL A 540 -17.15 -4.10 38.70
N ILE A 541 -17.29 -5.22 39.41
CA ILE A 541 -18.07 -6.39 38.93
C ILE A 541 -19.51 -5.98 38.65
N THR A 542 -20.11 -5.16 39.53
CA THR A 542 -21.49 -4.69 39.36
C THR A 542 -21.65 -3.94 38.04
N VAL A 543 -20.77 -2.98 37.76
CA VAL A 543 -20.77 -2.22 36.50
C VAL A 543 -20.51 -3.14 35.29
N LEU A 544 -19.48 -4.00 35.34
CA LEU A 544 -19.10 -4.86 34.21
C LEU A 544 -20.19 -5.88 33.84
N THR A 545 -21.00 -6.33 34.81
CA THR A 545 -22.05 -7.33 34.57
C THR A 545 -23.10 -6.85 33.57
N GLU A 546 -23.38 -5.55 33.51
CA GLU A 546 -24.32 -4.94 32.57
C GLU A 546 -23.85 -5.08 31.11
N TYR A 547 -22.54 -5.16 30.89
CA TYR A 547 -21.91 -5.19 29.57
C TYR A 547 -21.48 -6.59 29.11
N LYS A 548 -21.78 -7.65 29.89
CA LYS A 548 -21.35 -9.02 29.55
C LYS A 548 -21.90 -9.55 28.23
N ASN A 549 -23.05 -9.04 27.80
CA ASN A 549 -23.73 -9.42 26.55
C ASN A 549 -23.54 -8.37 25.44
N ASP A 550 -22.72 -7.35 25.67
CA ASP A 550 -22.40 -6.36 24.65
C ASP A 550 -21.71 -7.05 23.46
N ARG A 551 -22.17 -6.72 22.26
CA ARG A 551 -21.69 -7.32 21.00
C ARG A 551 -20.19 -7.14 20.79
N TRP A 552 -19.63 -6.03 21.25
CA TRP A 552 -18.27 -5.59 20.93
C TRP A 552 -17.31 -5.83 22.09
N ILE A 553 -17.70 -5.51 23.32
CA ILE A 553 -16.82 -5.66 24.50
C ILE A 553 -17.14 -6.87 25.36
N GLY A 554 -18.28 -7.54 25.15
CA GLY A 554 -18.77 -8.62 26.00
C GLY A 554 -17.79 -9.80 26.14
N ARG A 555 -16.98 -10.09 25.10
CA ARG A 555 -15.92 -11.10 25.20
C ARG A 555 -14.85 -10.72 26.22
N TYR A 556 -14.39 -9.46 26.21
CA TYR A 556 -13.37 -8.98 27.15
C TYR A 556 -13.94 -8.90 28.56
N VAL A 557 -15.17 -8.43 28.69
CA VAL A 557 -15.91 -8.40 29.96
C VAL A 557 -16.05 -9.81 30.55
N ARG A 558 -16.52 -10.80 29.77
CA ARG A 558 -16.61 -12.20 30.23
C ARG A 558 -15.26 -12.80 30.61
N ARG A 559 -14.17 -12.36 29.96
CA ARG A 559 -12.81 -12.73 30.36
C ARG A 559 -12.43 -12.11 31.71
N LEU A 560 -12.69 -10.82 31.92
CA LEU A 560 -12.46 -10.16 33.22
C LEU A 560 -13.32 -10.79 34.33
N LEU A 561 -14.50 -11.30 33.99
CA LEU A 561 -15.41 -12.03 34.88
C LEU A 561 -15.09 -13.54 35.00
N CYS A 562 -14.11 -14.07 34.25
CA CYS A 562 -13.63 -15.46 34.26
C CYS A 562 -14.63 -16.55 33.79
N GLU A 563 -15.33 -16.37 32.67
CA GLU A 563 -16.22 -17.40 32.05
C GLU A 563 -15.50 -18.29 30.97
N GLU A 564 -15.71 -19.63 30.96
CA GLU A 564 -15.02 -20.63 30.09
C GLU A 564 -15.52 -20.70 28.61
N HIS A 565 -14.63 -21.10 27.65
CA HIS A 565 -14.87 -21.17 26.18
C HIS A 565 -15.44 -22.54 25.70
N ILE A 566 -16.35 -22.56 24.70
CA ILE A 566 -16.96 -23.76 24.07
C ILE A 566 -16.29 -24.11 22.70
N GLN A 567 -16.02 -25.40 22.40
CA GLN A 567 -15.41 -25.93 21.14
C GLN A 567 -16.34 -25.86 19.90
N GLN A 568 -15.82 -25.58 18.70
CA GLN A 568 -16.55 -25.38 17.42
C GLN A 568 -16.49 -26.56 16.42
N GLU A 569 -17.49 -26.67 15.53
CA GLU A 569 -17.58 -27.60 14.38
C GLU A 569 -16.50 -27.37 13.30
N ASN A 570 -16.23 -28.37 12.45
CA ASN A 570 -15.30 -28.27 11.29
C ASN A 570 -15.77 -27.18 10.31
N GLU A 571 -14.93 -26.17 10.13
CA GLU A 571 -15.21 -24.93 9.41
C GLU A 571 -15.65 -25.16 7.96
N SER A 572 -15.02 -26.07 7.22
CA SER A 572 -15.38 -26.33 5.81
C SER A 572 -16.78 -26.90 5.65
N VAL A 573 -17.22 -27.72 6.61
CA VAL A 573 -18.58 -28.28 6.61
C VAL A 573 -19.61 -27.19 6.87
N VAL A 574 -19.31 -26.25 7.77
CA VAL A 574 -20.16 -25.09 8.04
C VAL A 574 -20.29 -24.21 6.79
N ILE A 575 -19.17 -23.91 6.13
CA ILE A 575 -19.13 -23.09 4.91
C ILE A 575 -19.96 -23.72 3.78
N VAL A 576 -19.77 -25.01 3.46
CA VAL A 576 -20.54 -25.63 2.36
C VAL A 576 -22.04 -25.67 2.67
N ARG A 577 -22.43 -25.87 3.95
CA ARG A 577 -23.84 -25.79 4.34
C ARG A 577 -24.41 -24.39 4.15
N GLU A 578 -23.64 -23.36 4.49
CA GLU A 578 -24.02 -21.97 4.27
C GLU A 578 -24.18 -21.66 2.76
N MET A 579 -23.24 -22.12 1.93
CA MET A 579 -23.33 -22.01 0.47
C MET A 579 -24.61 -22.68 -0.06
N LEU A 580 -24.89 -23.92 0.35
CA LEU A 580 -26.09 -24.65 -0.06
C LEU A 580 -27.39 -23.98 0.44
N ALA A 581 -27.39 -23.43 1.65
CA ALA A 581 -28.53 -22.69 2.19
C ALA A 581 -28.81 -21.43 1.36
N SER A 582 -27.77 -20.67 1.01
CA SER A 582 -27.88 -19.46 0.17
C SER A 582 -28.41 -19.76 -1.22
N LEU A 583 -28.07 -20.93 -1.79
CA LEU A 583 -28.60 -21.37 -3.08
C LEU A 583 -30.07 -21.84 -2.99
N ASN A 584 -30.48 -22.44 -1.88
CA ASN A 584 -31.85 -22.95 -1.69
C ASN A 584 -32.93 -21.86 -1.51
N VAL A 585 -32.56 -20.63 -1.19
CA VAL A 585 -33.52 -19.51 -1.08
C VAL A 585 -34.23 -19.24 -2.43
N HIS A 586 -33.68 -19.71 -3.54
CA HIS A 586 -34.25 -19.58 -4.89
C HIS A 586 -35.10 -20.78 -5.36
N GLY A 587 -35.46 -21.71 -4.46
CA GLY A 587 -36.41 -22.79 -4.78
C GLY A 587 -37.89 -22.36 -4.86
N ASN A 588 -38.21 -21.12 -4.47
CA ASN A 588 -39.55 -20.55 -4.49
C ASN A 588 -39.59 -19.32 -5.42
N ASP A 589 -39.65 -19.55 -6.73
CA ASP A 589 -39.83 -18.51 -7.76
C ASP A 589 -41.18 -17.75 -7.67
N GLU A 590 -42.04 -18.02 -6.68
CA GLU A 590 -43.29 -17.27 -6.48
C GLU A 590 -43.19 -16.07 -5.51
N ASP A 591 -42.11 -15.92 -4.75
CA ASP A 591 -42.05 -14.93 -3.65
C ASP A 591 -41.05 -13.77 -3.82
N ILE A 592 -40.37 -13.64 -4.96
CA ILE A 592 -39.54 -12.44 -5.22
C ILE A 592 -40.45 -11.33 -5.79
N LYS A 593 -41.15 -10.64 -4.88
CA LYS A 593 -41.62 -9.28 -5.16
C LYS A 593 -40.41 -8.37 -5.31
N ASP A 594 -40.29 -7.77 -6.49
CA ASP A 594 -39.55 -6.56 -6.76
C ASP A 594 -39.54 -5.62 -5.54
N CYS A 595 -38.37 -5.44 -4.95
CA CYS A 595 -38.10 -4.30 -4.07
C CYS A 595 -37.13 -3.39 -4.82
N TYR A 596 -37.70 -2.42 -5.54
CA TYR A 596 -37.05 -1.17 -5.91
C TYR A 596 -36.86 -0.28 -4.68
#